data_AF-A0A645A5P7-F1
#
_entry.id   AF-A0A645A5P7-F1
#
_cell.length_a   1.000
_cell.length_b   1.000
_cell.length_c   1.000
_cell.angle_alpha   90.00
_cell.angle_beta   90.00
_cell.angle_gamma   90.00
#
_symmetry.space_group_name_H-M   'P 1'
#
loop_
_entity.id
_entity.type
_entity.pdbx_description
1 polymer ?
#
loop_
_entity_poly.entity_id
_entity_poly.type
_entity_poly.pdbx_seq_one_letter_code
_entity_poly.pdbx_strand_id
1 'polypeptide(L)'
;MKLHHATRGGWLHHTWTLTKLAKSIIDIYPALDGDLIYTGAILHDIGKLRELDTGELGIASGYTARGQLVGHISIGISEVSAACDLLGVPDETAMLVEHMLLAHHGQAEFGSPKLPMFPEAEVLAEIDLLDSKMYEMFDALSGVSVGAFSERQWALDNRQIYCHGHGHLKKGESK
;
A
#
# COMPACT_ATOMS: atom_id res chain seq x y z
N MET A 1 -7.19 1.83 -11.15
CA MET A 1 -7.76 1.39 -9.87
C MET A 1 -7.83 2.63 -8.99
N LYS A 2 -9.02 3.23 -8.78
CA LYS A 2 -9.26 4.01 -7.56
C LYS A 2 -9.42 2.99 -6.43
N LEU A 3 -9.26 3.39 -5.17
CA LEU A 3 -9.17 2.54 -3.95
C LEU A 3 -7.70 2.50 -3.50
N HIS A 4 -7.44 2.36 -2.20
CA HIS A 4 -6.20 2.72 -1.48
C HIS A 4 -6.11 4.21 -1.13
N HIS A 5 -6.65 4.58 0.04
CA HIS A 5 -6.41 5.88 0.69
C HIS A 5 -6.49 7.08 -0.29
N ALA A 6 -7.49 7.11 -1.17
CA ALA A 6 -7.64 8.14 -2.21
C ALA A 6 -8.16 9.47 -1.63
N THR A 7 -7.55 9.92 -0.54
CA THR A 7 -7.87 11.12 0.23
C THR A 7 -6.59 11.95 0.38
N ARG A 8 -6.76 13.23 0.73
CA ARG A 8 -5.61 14.10 0.97
C ARG A 8 -4.77 13.54 2.13
N GLY A 9 -3.48 13.31 1.88
CA GLY A 9 -2.56 12.71 2.86
C GLY A 9 -2.69 11.19 3.00
N GLY A 10 -3.50 10.55 2.16
CA GLY A 10 -3.73 9.11 2.23
C GLY A 10 -2.48 8.26 2.00
N TRP A 11 -1.57 8.67 1.11
CA TRP A 11 -0.28 7.99 0.94
C TRP A 11 0.55 7.98 2.23
N LEU A 12 0.67 9.13 2.90
CA LEU A 12 1.39 9.21 4.17
C LEU A 12 0.72 8.37 5.26
N HIS A 13 -0.62 8.36 5.30
CA HIS A 13 -1.37 7.52 6.23
C HIS A 13 -1.12 6.02 5.98
N HIS A 14 -1.17 5.60 4.72
CA HIS A 14 -0.89 4.24 4.28
C HIS A 14 0.54 3.81 4.67
N THR A 15 1.55 4.57 4.23
CA THR A 15 2.96 4.31 4.58
C THR A 15 3.15 4.23 6.10
N TRP A 16 2.55 5.14 6.86
CA TRP A 16 2.61 5.12 8.31
C TRP A 16 2.00 3.84 8.90
N THR A 17 0.84 3.39 8.42
CA THR A 17 0.24 2.14 8.90
C THR A 17 1.10 0.93 8.55
N LEU A 18 1.68 0.88 7.34
CA LEU A 18 2.61 -0.19 6.96
C LEU A 18 3.82 -0.25 7.90
N THR A 19 4.43 0.89 8.24
CA THR A 19 5.55 0.90 9.19
C THR A 19 5.15 0.41 10.59
N LYS A 20 3.91 0.65 11.03
CA LYS A 20 3.39 0.10 12.30
C LYS A 20 3.16 -1.40 12.24
N LEU A 21 2.62 -1.90 11.13
CA LEU A 21 2.44 -3.33 10.89
C LEU A 21 3.81 -4.02 10.85
N ALA A 22 4.76 -3.47 10.09
CA ALA A 22 6.14 -3.94 10.02
C ALA A 22 6.78 -4.06 11.40
N LYS A 23 6.68 -3.01 12.23
CA LYS A 23 7.18 -3.05 13.61
C LYS A 23 6.64 -4.24 14.41
N SER A 24 5.34 -4.47 14.32
CA SER A 24 4.67 -5.55 15.05
C SER A 24 5.08 -6.94 14.54
N ILE A 25 5.32 -7.07 13.23
CA ILE A 25 5.72 -8.32 12.59
C ILE A 25 7.17 -8.67 12.94
N ILE A 26 8.08 -7.69 12.92
CA ILE A 26 9.50 -7.88 13.24
C ILE A 26 9.67 -8.37 14.69
N ASP A 27 8.83 -7.89 15.62
CA ASP A 27 8.82 -8.37 17.01
C ASP A 27 8.44 -9.87 17.12
N ILE A 28 7.65 -10.38 16.18
CA ILE A 28 7.22 -11.79 16.13
C ILE A 28 8.22 -12.66 15.36
N TYR A 29 8.81 -12.13 14.29
CA TYR A 29 9.72 -12.82 13.39
C TYR A 29 11.10 -12.13 13.39
N PRO A 30 11.92 -12.33 14.43
CA PRO A 30 13.19 -11.62 14.60
C PRO A 30 14.28 -12.01 13.60
N ALA A 31 14.04 -13.04 12.77
CA ALA A 31 14.93 -13.43 11.68
C ALA A 31 14.78 -12.53 10.43
N LEU A 32 13.73 -11.70 10.38
CA LEU A 32 13.52 -10.74 9.30
C LEU A 32 14.47 -9.55 9.43
N ASP A 33 14.96 -9.07 8.30
CA ASP A 33 15.65 -7.79 8.20
C ASP A 33 14.63 -6.65 8.29
N GLY A 34 14.58 -6.01 9.46
CA GLY A 34 13.68 -4.89 9.70
C GLY A 34 13.96 -3.68 8.81
N ASP A 35 15.22 -3.41 8.48
CA ASP A 35 15.61 -2.26 7.67
C ASP A 35 15.10 -2.43 6.23
N LEU A 36 15.16 -3.66 5.68
CA LEU A 36 14.56 -3.96 4.38
C LEU A 36 13.05 -3.77 4.40
N ILE A 37 12.34 -4.27 5.42
CA ILE A 37 10.87 -4.13 5.50
C ILE A 37 10.47 -2.66 5.61
N TYR A 38 11.11 -1.87 6.46
CA TYR A 38 10.82 -0.44 6.56
C TYR A 38 11.13 0.29 5.25
N THR A 39 12.26 -0.02 4.62
CA THR A 39 12.64 0.56 3.33
C THR A 39 11.59 0.25 2.26
N GLY A 40 11.19 -1.02 2.13
CA GLY A 40 10.12 -1.43 1.23
C GLY A 40 8.79 -0.73 1.53
N ALA A 41 8.36 -0.70 2.80
CA ALA A 41 7.12 -0.05 3.20
C ALA A 41 7.08 1.45 2.85
N ILE A 42 8.21 2.15 2.97
CA ILE A 42 8.32 3.57 2.64
C ILE A 42 8.38 3.80 1.12
N LEU A 43 9.06 2.93 0.37
CA LEU A 43 9.40 3.17 -1.03
C LEU A 43 8.50 2.45 -2.05
N HIS A 44 7.73 1.42 -1.66
CA HIS A 44 7.02 0.54 -2.59
C HIS A 44 6.17 1.31 -3.63
N ASP A 45 5.56 2.40 -3.19
CA ASP A 45 4.64 3.23 -3.97
C ASP A 45 5.22 4.58 -4.41
N ILE A 46 6.53 4.81 -4.25
CA ILE A 46 7.15 6.13 -4.47
C ILE A 46 6.89 6.70 -5.87
N GLY A 47 6.78 5.83 -6.87
CA GLY A 47 6.49 6.20 -8.25
C GLY A 47 5.13 6.89 -8.44
N LYS A 48 4.20 6.79 -7.48
CA LYS A 48 2.90 7.50 -7.51
C LYS A 48 3.08 9.02 -7.57
N LEU A 49 4.19 9.55 -7.04
CA LEU A 49 4.56 10.96 -7.11
C LEU A 49 4.82 11.47 -8.53
N ARG A 50 5.08 10.57 -9.48
CA ARG A 50 5.26 10.87 -10.91
C ARG A 50 4.13 10.34 -11.77
N GLU A 51 3.43 9.32 -11.28
CA GLU A 51 2.29 8.73 -11.98
C GLU A 51 1.07 9.67 -11.97
N LEU A 52 0.82 10.36 -10.86
CA LEU A 52 -0.40 11.15 -10.66
C LEU A 52 -0.16 12.64 -10.90
N ASP A 53 -1.13 13.27 -11.57
CA ASP A 53 -1.23 14.73 -11.60
C ASP A 53 -1.95 15.21 -10.34
N THR A 54 -1.26 15.95 -9.48
CA THR A 54 -1.83 16.54 -8.26
C THR A 54 -1.91 18.05 -8.39
N GLY A 55 -3.09 18.63 -8.21
CA GLY A 55 -3.26 20.08 -8.11
C GLY A 55 -2.74 20.64 -6.78
N GLU A 56 -2.84 21.96 -6.58
CA GLU A 56 -2.33 22.67 -5.37
C GLU A 56 -2.88 22.11 -4.04
N LEU A 57 -4.05 21.48 -4.05
CA LEU A 57 -4.68 20.87 -2.88
C LEU A 57 -4.13 19.47 -2.54
N GLY A 58 -3.23 18.92 -3.36
CA GLY A 58 -2.65 17.59 -3.17
C GLY A 58 -3.63 16.44 -3.45
N ILE A 59 -4.73 16.72 -4.15
CA ILE A 59 -5.70 15.72 -4.59
C ILE A 59 -5.36 15.37 -6.04
N ALA A 60 -5.26 14.06 -6.33
CA ALA A 60 -5.00 13.57 -7.68
C ALA A 60 -6.16 13.96 -8.61
N SER A 61 -5.87 14.75 -9.64
CA SER A 61 -6.81 15.17 -10.68
C SER A 61 -6.77 14.28 -11.92
N GLY A 62 -5.72 13.45 -12.06
CA GLY A 62 -5.53 12.56 -13.19
C GLY A 62 -4.19 11.81 -13.13
N TYR A 63 -3.82 11.24 -14.27
CA TYR A 63 -2.54 10.55 -14.48
C TYR A 63 -1.68 11.35 -15.46
N THR A 64 -0.38 11.42 -15.20
CA THR A 64 0.58 11.94 -16.18
C THR A 64 0.66 11.00 -17.38
N ALA A 65 1.09 11.50 -18.55
CA ALA A 65 1.30 10.64 -19.72
C ALA A 65 2.28 9.48 -19.44
N ARG A 66 3.33 9.76 -18.66
CA ARG A 66 4.29 8.73 -18.23
C ARG A 66 3.64 7.73 -17.27
N GLY A 67 2.86 8.21 -16.30
CA GLY A 67 2.09 7.37 -15.38
C GLY A 67 1.16 6.41 -16.12
N GLN A 68 0.41 6.93 -17.09
CA GLN A 68 -0.55 6.15 -17.88
C GLN A 68 0.13 5.07 -18.75
N LEU A 69 1.34 5.32 -19.26
CA LEU A 69 2.05 4.41 -20.17
C LEU A 69 3.01 3.45 -19.47
N VAL A 70 3.62 3.88 -18.36
CA VAL A 70 4.73 3.18 -17.69
C VAL A 70 4.32 2.60 -16.33
N GLY A 71 3.44 3.30 -15.60
CA GLY A 71 2.98 2.90 -14.25
C GLY A 71 3.99 3.19 -13.13
N HIS A 72 3.48 3.41 -11.92
CA HIS A 72 4.28 3.79 -10.75
C HIS A 72 5.33 2.75 -10.36
N ILE A 73 5.09 1.44 -10.53
CA ILE A 73 6.08 0.40 -10.19
C ILE A 73 7.38 0.61 -10.98
N SER A 74 7.27 0.65 -12.30
CA SER A 74 8.41 0.84 -13.20
C SER A 74 9.08 2.20 -12.99
N ILE A 75 8.29 3.26 -12.71
CA ILE A 75 8.83 4.57 -12.39
C ILE A 75 9.60 4.53 -11.06
N GLY A 76 9.03 3.93 -10.02
CA GLY A 76 9.62 3.83 -8.68
C GLY A 76 10.92 3.05 -8.69
N ILE A 77 10.96 1.89 -9.36
CA ILE A 77 12.20 1.11 -9.55
C ILE A 77 13.27 1.98 -10.22
N SER A 78 12.93 2.69 -11.30
CA SER A 78 13.89 3.55 -12.00
C SER A 78 14.42 4.69 -11.12
N GLU A 79 13.58 5.29 -10.27
CA GLU A 79 14.02 6.36 -9.37
C GLU A 79 14.87 5.83 -8.21
N VAL A 80 14.48 4.69 -7.62
CA VAL A 80 15.22 4.06 -6.53
C VAL A 80 16.59 3.55 -7.02
N SER A 81 16.64 2.89 -8.16
CA SER A 81 17.88 2.39 -8.76
C SER A 81 18.90 3.51 -8.98
N ALA A 82 18.46 4.63 -9.58
CA ALA A 82 19.31 5.81 -9.77
C ALA A 82 19.79 6.44 -8.44
N ALA A 83 18.96 6.40 -7.39
CA ALA A 83 19.34 6.87 -6.06
C ALA A 83 20.35 5.92 -5.39
N CYS A 84 20.18 4.61 -5.53
CA CYS A 84 21.12 3.60 -5.06
C CYS A 84 22.51 3.78 -5.70
N ASP A 85 22.55 3.97 -7.02
CA ASP A 85 23.79 4.25 -7.76
C ASP A 85 24.49 5.51 -7.23
N LEU A 86 23.73 6.60 -7.08
CA LEU A 86 24.25 7.88 -6.59
C LEU A 86 24.84 7.77 -5.18
N LEU A 87 24.22 6.97 -4.32
CA LEU A 87 24.61 6.78 -2.93
C LEU A 87 25.67 5.68 -2.75
N GLY A 88 26.01 4.93 -3.81
CA GLY A 88 26.92 3.79 -3.73
C GLY A 88 26.37 2.65 -2.88
N VAL A 89 25.05 2.43 -2.91
CA VAL A 89 24.41 1.29 -2.25
C VAL A 89 24.89 0.00 -2.92
N PRO A 90 25.24 -1.06 -2.15
CA PRO A 90 25.65 -2.33 -2.74
C PRO A 90 24.57 -2.91 -3.67
N ASP A 91 25.00 -3.45 -4.82
CA ASP A 91 24.12 -3.99 -5.85
C ASP A 91 23.11 -5.02 -5.30
N GLU A 92 23.54 -5.88 -4.38
CA GLU A 92 22.66 -6.86 -3.73
C GLU A 92 21.51 -6.18 -2.97
N THR A 93 21.82 -5.14 -2.18
CA THR A 93 20.81 -4.40 -1.42
C THR A 93 19.86 -3.65 -2.35
N ALA A 94 20.39 -3.01 -3.40
CA ALA A 94 19.57 -2.33 -4.40
C ALA A 94 18.61 -3.31 -5.09
N MET A 95 19.11 -4.48 -5.53
CA MET A 95 18.31 -5.53 -6.15
C MET A 95 17.19 -6.03 -5.24
N LEU A 96 17.45 -6.24 -3.94
CA LEU A 96 16.42 -6.66 -2.99
C LEU A 96 15.31 -5.61 -2.88
N VAL A 97 15.65 -4.33 -2.74
CA VAL A 97 14.67 -3.23 -2.66
C VAL A 97 13.89 -3.11 -3.97
N GLU A 98 14.55 -3.19 -5.13
CA GLU A 98 13.89 -3.19 -6.44
C GLU A 98 12.88 -4.35 -6.56
N HIS A 99 13.24 -5.55 -6.10
CA HIS A 99 12.32 -6.70 -6.10
C HIS A 99 11.13 -6.49 -5.16
N MET A 100 11.34 -5.86 -4.00
CA MET A 100 10.22 -5.49 -3.11
C MET A 100 9.25 -4.54 -3.81
N LEU A 101 9.75 -3.49 -4.48
CA LEU A 101 8.93 -2.58 -5.28
C LEU A 101 8.23 -3.31 -6.44
N LEU A 102 8.89 -4.25 -7.10
CA LEU A 102 8.33 -5.00 -8.22
C LEU A 102 7.19 -5.95 -7.79
N ALA A 103 7.35 -6.59 -6.63
CA ALA A 103 6.52 -7.70 -6.19
C ALA A 103 5.44 -7.32 -5.16
N HIS A 104 5.38 -6.07 -4.69
CA HIS A 104 4.53 -5.69 -3.55
C HIS A 104 3.02 -5.89 -3.76
N HIS A 105 2.50 -5.88 -5.00
CA HIS A 105 1.09 -6.24 -5.22
C HIS A 105 0.83 -7.76 -5.16
N GLY A 106 1.86 -8.58 -4.99
CA GLY A 106 1.77 -10.00 -4.66
C GLY A 106 1.33 -10.91 -5.81
N GLN A 107 0.54 -10.44 -6.78
CA GLN A 107 0.05 -11.25 -7.90
C GLN A 107 0.04 -10.46 -9.22
N ALA A 108 0.18 -11.17 -10.34
CA ALA A 108 0.13 -10.56 -11.67
C ALA A 108 -1.20 -9.85 -11.96
N GLU A 109 -2.32 -10.39 -11.45
CA GLU A 109 -3.65 -9.80 -11.58
C GLU A 109 -3.77 -8.43 -10.88
N PHE A 110 -2.92 -8.17 -9.88
CA PHE A 110 -2.83 -6.91 -9.16
C PHE A 110 -1.74 -5.98 -9.71
N GLY A 111 -1.07 -6.36 -10.80
CA GLY A 111 -0.08 -5.52 -11.48
C GLY A 111 1.38 -5.82 -11.14
N SER A 112 1.67 -6.79 -10.25
CA SER A 112 3.04 -7.20 -9.94
C SER A 112 3.64 -8.12 -11.01
N PRO A 113 4.76 -7.77 -11.66
CA PRO A 113 5.39 -8.63 -12.67
C PRO A 113 5.98 -9.94 -12.11
N LYS A 114 6.24 -9.98 -10.80
CA LYS A 114 6.81 -11.12 -10.08
C LYS A 114 6.09 -11.32 -8.74
N LEU A 115 6.09 -12.56 -8.27
CA LEU A 115 5.71 -12.87 -6.89
C LEU A 115 6.83 -12.43 -5.93
N PRO A 116 6.55 -12.19 -4.64
CA PRO A 116 7.60 -12.04 -3.64
C PRO A 116 8.45 -13.32 -3.58
N MET A 117 9.77 -13.16 -3.41
CA MET A 117 10.73 -14.28 -3.52
C MET A 117 11.66 -14.41 -2.32
N PHE A 118 11.44 -13.61 -1.28
CA PHE A 118 12.16 -13.67 -0.01
C PHE A 118 11.26 -13.14 1.12
N PRO A 119 11.55 -13.48 2.39
CA PRO A 119 10.63 -13.27 3.50
C PRO A 119 10.15 -11.83 3.68
N GLU A 120 11.03 -10.84 3.56
CA GLU A 120 10.71 -9.43 3.73
C GLU A 120 9.81 -8.91 2.60
N ALA A 121 10.03 -9.37 1.36
CA ALA A 121 9.15 -9.04 0.23
C ALA A 121 7.76 -9.66 0.39
N GLU A 122 7.68 -10.89 0.91
CA GLU A 122 6.40 -11.56 1.21
C GLU A 122 5.63 -10.78 2.28
N VAL A 123 6.31 -10.41 3.37
CA VAL A 123 5.73 -9.60 4.44
C VAL A 123 5.21 -8.27 3.90
N LEU A 124 6.00 -7.57 3.08
CA LEU A 124 5.59 -6.29 2.49
C LEU A 124 4.29 -6.44 1.69
N ALA A 125 4.22 -7.44 0.81
CA ALA A 125 3.04 -7.65 -0.05
C ALA A 125 1.79 -7.97 0.78
N GLU A 126 1.93 -8.80 1.83
CA GLU A 126 0.83 -9.15 2.72
C GLU A 126 0.34 -7.96 3.55
N ILE A 127 1.23 -7.13 4.11
CA ILE A 127 0.82 -5.96 4.89
C ILE A 127 0.21 -4.85 4.03
N ASP A 128 0.71 -4.67 2.81
CA ASP A 128 0.15 -3.72 1.85
C ASP A 128 -1.30 -4.09 1.50
N LEU A 129 -1.52 -5.36 1.15
CA LEU A 129 -2.85 -5.89 0.85
C LEU A 129 -3.77 -5.83 2.06
N LEU A 130 -3.26 -6.15 3.26
CA LEU A 130 -4.04 -6.10 4.50
C LEU A 130 -4.50 -4.68 4.82
N ASP A 131 -3.58 -3.70 4.85
CA ASP A 131 -3.91 -2.31 5.17
C ASP A 131 -4.97 -1.77 4.20
N SER A 132 -4.78 -2.06 2.92
CA SER A 132 -5.71 -1.70 1.86
C SER A 132 -7.10 -2.28 2.07
N LYS A 133 -7.20 -3.58 2.38
CA LYS A 133 -8.50 -4.22 2.67
C LYS A 133 -9.14 -3.66 3.93
N MET A 134 -8.36 -3.40 4.98
CA MET A 134 -8.89 -2.86 6.24
C MET A 134 -9.42 -1.44 6.06
N TYR A 135 -8.70 -0.59 5.30
CA TYR A 135 -9.16 0.75 4.97
C TYR A 135 -10.52 0.72 4.25
N GLU A 136 -10.63 -0.07 3.18
CA GLU A 136 -11.87 -0.19 2.40
C GLU A 136 -13.03 -0.80 3.21
N MET A 137 -12.74 -1.78 4.07
CA MET A 137 -13.76 -2.37 4.94
C MET A 137 -14.27 -1.37 5.98
N PHE A 138 -13.38 -0.58 6.60
CA PHE A 138 -13.78 0.40 7.61
C PHE A 138 -14.53 1.57 6.99
N ASP A 139 -14.14 2.02 5.79
CA ASP A 139 -14.90 3.03 5.05
C ASP A 139 -16.30 2.50 4.67
N ALA A 140 -16.40 1.29 4.15
CA ALA A 140 -17.67 0.65 3.79
C ALA A 140 -18.61 0.42 4.98
N LEU A 141 -18.07 0.24 6.18
CA LEU A 141 -18.83 0.09 7.43
C LEU A 141 -19.22 1.43 8.05
N SER A 142 -18.67 2.55 7.57
CA SER A 142 -19.00 3.89 8.06
C SER A 142 -20.48 4.18 7.84
N GLY A 143 -21.21 4.42 8.93
CA GLY A 143 -22.66 4.65 8.89
C GLY A 143 -23.53 3.40 8.75
N VAL A 144 -22.96 2.20 8.69
CA VAL A 144 -23.72 0.94 8.66
C VAL A 144 -24.18 0.57 10.07
N SER A 145 -25.48 0.32 10.23
CA SER A 145 -26.05 -0.09 11.52
C SER A 145 -25.53 -1.47 11.95
N VAL A 146 -25.34 -1.67 13.26
CA VAL A 146 -24.96 -2.98 13.82
C VAL A 146 -26.01 -4.03 13.44
N GLY A 147 -25.55 -5.18 12.96
CA GLY A 147 -26.38 -6.26 12.43
C GLY A 147 -26.79 -6.10 10.97
N ALA A 148 -26.39 -5.02 10.30
CA ALA A 148 -26.65 -4.80 8.87
C ALA A 148 -25.39 -5.05 8.02
N PHE A 149 -25.59 -5.01 6.71
CA PHE A 149 -24.54 -5.13 5.70
C PHE A 149 -24.32 -3.79 5.00
N SER A 150 -23.08 -3.53 4.59
CA SER A 150 -22.75 -2.45 3.65
C SER A 150 -23.35 -2.70 2.26
N GLU A 151 -23.33 -1.67 1.41
CA GLU A 151 -23.42 -1.86 -0.04
C GLU A 151 -22.27 -2.74 -0.54
N ARG A 152 -22.44 -3.32 -1.74
CA ARG A 152 -21.39 -4.13 -2.38
C ARG A 152 -20.16 -3.27 -2.70
N GLN A 153 -19.00 -3.77 -2.28
CA GLN A 153 -17.72 -3.11 -2.46
C GLN A 153 -16.96 -3.76 -3.62
N TRP A 154 -16.92 -3.09 -4.77
CA TRP A 154 -16.18 -3.56 -5.95
C TRP A 154 -14.72 -3.89 -5.62
N ALA A 155 -14.07 -3.05 -4.80
CA ALA A 155 -12.69 -3.20 -4.32
C ALA A 155 -12.42 -4.51 -3.57
N LEU A 156 -13.46 -5.08 -2.97
CA LEU A 156 -13.39 -6.22 -2.07
C LEU A 156 -14.09 -7.41 -2.71
N ASP A 157 -13.81 -7.69 -3.98
CA ASP A 157 -14.40 -8.81 -4.73
C ASP A 157 -15.94 -8.75 -4.78
N ASN A 158 -16.47 -7.53 -4.87
CA ASN A 158 -17.91 -7.25 -4.91
C ASN A 158 -18.69 -7.81 -3.70
N ARG A 159 -18.03 -7.91 -2.53
CA ARG A 159 -18.62 -8.39 -1.27
C ARG A 159 -19.39 -7.30 -0.54
N GLN A 160 -20.38 -7.72 0.26
CA GLN A 160 -20.97 -6.89 1.30
C GLN A 160 -20.26 -7.17 2.63
N ILE A 161 -20.06 -6.14 3.44
CA ILE A 161 -19.34 -6.24 4.72
C ILE A 161 -20.34 -6.15 5.86
N TYR A 162 -20.27 -7.10 6.79
CA TYR A 162 -21.20 -7.20 7.92
C TYR A 162 -20.73 -6.37 9.12
N CYS A 163 -21.60 -5.50 9.64
CA CYS A 163 -21.32 -4.69 10.81
C CYS A 163 -21.64 -5.46 12.10
N HIS A 164 -20.66 -6.18 12.65
CA HIS A 164 -20.87 -7.03 13.83
C HIS A 164 -20.89 -6.28 15.18
N GLY A 165 -20.37 -5.05 15.24
CA GLY A 165 -20.42 -4.20 16.44
C GLY A 165 -19.52 -4.62 17.62
N HIS A 166 -18.62 -5.59 17.44
CA HIS A 166 -17.56 -5.92 18.41
C HIS A 166 -16.28 -5.14 18.03
N GLY A 167 -15.59 -4.52 19.00
CA GLY A 167 -14.48 -3.60 18.71
C GLY A 167 -14.93 -2.15 18.49
N HIS A 168 -13.98 -1.22 18.38
CA HIS A 168 -14.17 0.24 18.46
C HIS A 168 -15.00 0.90 17.34
N LEU A 169 -15.91 0.19 16.68
CA LEU A 169 -16.98 0.79 15.85
C LEU A 169 -18.11 1.42 16.69
N LYS A 170 -18.00 1.41 18.02
CA LYS A 170 -18.82 2.27 18.88
C LYS A 170 -18.29 3.71 18.86
N LYS A 171 -18.76 4.49 17.89
CA LYS A 171 -19.27 5.85 18.13
C LYS A 171 -20.03 6.37 16.91
N GLY A 172 -21.34 6.12 16.93
CA GLY A 172 -22.28 7.16 16.51
C GLY A 172 -22.18 8.30 17.53
N GLU A 173 -21.37 9.30 17.24
CA GLU A 173 -21.58 10.66 17.75
C GLU A 173 -21.50 11.57 16.54
N SER A 174 -22.69 11.93 16.06
CA SER A 174 -22.94 12.99 15.11
C SER A 174 -22.13 14.25 15.47
N LYS A 175 -21.47 14.83 14.48
CA LYS A 175 -21.29 16.28 14.39
C LYS A 175 -21.79 16.73 13.04
#